data_AF-A0A3B8L555-F1
#
_entry.id   AF-A0A3B8L555-F1
#
_cell.length_a   1.000
_cell.length_b   1.000
_cell.length_c   1.000
_cell.angle_alpha   90.00
_cell.angle_beta   90.00
_cell.angle_gamma   90.00
#
_symmetry.space_group_name_H-M   'P 1'
#
loop_
_entity.id
_entity.type
_entity.pdbx_description
1 polymer ?
#
loop_
_entity_poly.entity_id
_entity_poly.type
_entity_poly.pdbx_seq_one_letter_code
_entity_poly.pdbx_strand_id
1 'polypeptide(L)'
;RRWLDYVQAFPDTSDLVVVVFGRDRVSVEVTLERLGRRVVEHDDVFRSVLYRVPGGKGARYFTTADGRTGFLRTAPVVSDDAGFEGAALAIRRMRAVISEVEAEGRTGEVGDVEIGLTG
;
A
#
# COMPACT_ATOMS: atom_id res chain seq x y z
N ARG A 1 13.09 -13.95 -4.29
CA ARG A 1 12.12 -15.02 -4.63
C ARG A 1 11.09 -15.32 -3.51
N ARG A 2 11.10 -14.60 -2.37
CA ARG A 2 10.21 -14.80 -1.20
C ARG A 2 8.88 -14.02 -1.25
N TRP A 3 8.73 -13.13 -2.23
CA TRP A 3 7.56 -12.25 -2.36
C TRP A 3 6.36 -12.98 -3.00
N LEU A 4 6.62 -13.99 -3.84
CA LEU A 4 5.60 -14.81 -4.50
C LEU A 4 4.71 -15.58 -3.51
N ASP A 5 5.25 -15.98 -2.35
CA ASP A 5 4.49 -16.74 -1.34
C ASP A 5 3.44 -15.87 -0.62
N TYR A 6 3.65 -14.56 -0.53
CA TYR A 6 2.69 -13.63 0.09
C TYR A 6 1.55 -13.24 -0.84
N VAL A 7 1.78 -13.25 -2.15
CA VAL A 7 0.76 -12.94 -3.17
C VAL A 7 -0.36 -13.99 -3.17
N GLN A 8 -0.06 -15.25 -2.81
CA GLN A 8 -1.07 -16.32 -2.68
C GLN A 8 -2.09 -16.09 -1.56
N ALA A 9 -1.86 -15.16 -0.63
CA ALA A 9 -2.82 -14.86 0.45
C ALA A 9 -4.02 -14.01 -0.01
N PHE A 10 -4.03 -13.55 -1.27
CA PHE A 10 -5.07 -12.67 -1.82
C PHE A 10 -5.75 -13.33 -3.04
N PRO A 11 -6.86 -14.05 -2.84
CA PRO A 11 -7.53 -14.78 -3.92
C PRO A 11 -8.38 -13.87 -4.82
N ASP A 12 -8.23 -14.05 -6.14
CA ASP A 12 -9.12 -13.75 -7.27
C ASP A 12 -10.01 -12.50 -7.23
N THR A 13 -9.48 -11.42 -6.65
CA THR A 13 -9.87 -10.05 -7.00
C THR A 13 -8.58 -9.35 -7.38
N SER A 14 -8.57 -8.48 -8.39
CA SER A 14 -7.37 -7.74 -8.85
C SER A 14 -6.89 -6.73 -7.80
N ASP A 15 -6.54 -7.23 -6.61
CA ASP A 15 -6.06 -6.44 -5.51
C ASP A 15 -4.71 -5.84 -5.88
N LEU A 16 -4.56 -4.58 -5.53
CA LEU A 16 -3.28 -3.90 -5.55
C LEU A 16 -2.63 -4.09 -4.20
N VAL A 17 -1.45 -4.69 -4.21
CA VAL A 17 -0.60 -4.82 -3.03
C VAL A 17 0.61 -3.92 -3.21
N VAL A 18 0.73 -2.96 -2.29
CA VAL A 18 1.91 -2.11 -2.15
C VAL A 18 2.79 -2.70 -1.07
N VAL A 19 4.07 -2.87 -1.39
CA VAL A 19 5.08 -3.39 -0.48
C VAL A 19 6.08 -2.29 -0.20
N VAL A 20 6.35 -2.06 1.08
CA VAL A 20 7.29 -1.03 1.55
C VAL A 20 8.48 -1.72 2.18
N PHE A 21 9.69 -1.47 1.68
CA PHE A 21 10.95 -1.98 2.24
C PHE A 21 11.74 -0.84 2.84
N GLY A 22 12.10 -0.94 4.13
CA GLY A 22 12.86 0.08 4.83
C GLY A 22 13.98 -0.51 5.69
N ARG A 23 14.82 0.37 6.24
CA ARG A 23 15.94 -0.03 7.09
C ARG A 23 15.49 -0.45 8.50
N ASP A 24 14.34 0.07 8.94
CA ASP A 24 13.79 -0.09 10.27
C ASP A 24 12.25 -0.04 10.26
N ARG A 25 11.65 -0.43 11.38
CA ARG A 25 10.20 -0.46 11.55
C ARG A 25 9.55 0.92 11.44
N VAL A 26 10.17 1.96 12.00
CA VAL A 26 9.58 3.29 12.07
C VAL A 26 9.46 3.87 10.66
N SER A 27 10.49 3.77 9.83
CA SER A 27 10.45 4.24 8.44
C SER A 27 9.38 3.53 7.61
N VAL A 28 9.23 2.21 7.78
CA VAL A 28 8.18 1.42 7.12
C VAL A 28 6.78 1.84 7.58
N GLU A 29 6.55 1.94 8.89
CA GLU A 29 5.23 2.28 9.44
C GLU A 29 4.81 3.72 9.08
N VAL A 30 5.75 4.69 9.13
CA VAL A 30 5.49 6.07 8.67
C VAL A 30 5.12 6.09 7.19
N THR A 31 5.81 5.33 6.36
CA THR A 31 5.53 5.26 4.92
C THR A 31 4.18 4.60 4.66
N LEU A 32 3.84 3.52 5.36
CA LEU A 32 2.54 2.88 5.29
C LEU A 32 1.41 3.82 5.72
N GLU A 33 1.60 4.62 6.78
CA GLU A 33 0.60 5.61 7.21
C GLU A 33 0.39 6.69 6.15
N ARG A 34 1.46 7.17 5.52
CA ARG A 34 1.39 8.17 4.43
C ARG A 34 0.68 7.63 3.19
N LEU A 35 0.99 6.41 2.79
CA LEU A 35 0.32 5.72 1.69
C LEU A 35 -1.15 5.49 2.03
N GLY A 36 -1.41 4.88 3.19
CA GLY A 36 -2.76 4.50 3.63
C GLY A 36 -3.71 5.69 3.68
N ARG A 37 -3.28 6.83 4.24
CA ARG A 37 -4.10 8.05 4.28
C ARG A 37 -4.49 8.54 2.88
N ARG A 38 -3.55 8.61 1.95
CA ARG A 38 -3.81 9.04 0.57
C ARG A 38 -4.72 8.07 -0.17
N VAL A 39 -4.49 6.76 -0.01
CA VAL A 39 -5.34 5.75 -0.67
C VAL A 39 -6.77 5.82 -0.14
N VAL A 40 -6.96 6.09 1.16
CA VAL A 40 -8.29 6.29 1.77
C VAL A 40 -8.99 7.56 1.26
N GLU A 41 -8.24 8.61 0.90
CA GLU A 41 -8.79 9.84 0.31
C GLU A 41 -9.30 9.66 -1.13
N HIS A 42 -9.01 8.51 -1.77
CA HIS A 42 -9.47 8.13 -3.11
C HIS A 42 -10.44 6.95 -3.07
N ASP A 43 -11.50 7.07 -2.26
CA ASP A 43 -12.52 6.03 -2.07
C ASP A 43 -13.39 5.79 -3.32
N ASP A 44 -13.36 6.71 -4.28
CA ASP A 44 -13.92 6.59 -5.62
C ASP A 44 -13.14 5.62 -6.52
N VAL A 45 -11.85 5.43 -6.24
CA VAL A 45 -10.93 4.56 -7.02
C VAL A 45 -10.60 3.29 -6.25
N PHE A 46 -10.49 3.37 -4.92
CA PHE A 46 -10.02 2.30 -4.07
C PHE A 46 -11.05 1.92 -3.00
N ARG A 47 -11.27 0.62 -2.83
CA ARG A 47 -12.05 0.06 -1.72
C ARG A 47 -11.20 -0.88 -0.88
N SER A 48 -11.64 -1.10 0.36
CA SER A 48 -11.02 -2.10 1.26
C SER A 48 -9.53 -1.86 1.52
N VAL A 49 -9.18 -0.62 1.89
CA VAL A 49 -7.78 -0.24 2.19
C VAL A 49 -7.34 -0.85 3.52
N LEU A 50 -6.35 -1.75 3.46
CA LEU A 50 -5.85 -2.53 4.59
C LEU A 50 -4.34 -2.34 4.71
N TYR A 51 -3.91 -1.57 5.71
CA TYR A 51 -2.49 -1.31 6.00
C TYR A 51 -2.18 -1.30 7.51
N ARG A 52 -3.22 -1.19 8.35
CA ARG A 52 -3.15 -1.24 9.81
C ARG A 52 -4.42 -1.81 10.42
N VAL A 53 -4.31 -2.28 11.65
CA VAL A 53 -5.44 -2.60 12.53
C VAL A 53 -5.46 -1.63 13.72
N PRO A 54 -6.61 -1.08 14.10
CA PRO A 54 -6.75 -0.32 15.35
C PRO A 54 -6.45 -1.21 16.56
N GLY A 55 -5.91 -0.63 17.63
CA GLY A 55 -5.60 -1.34 18.86
C GLY A 55 -5.55 -0.44 20.09
N GLY A 56 -5.77 -1.02 21.28
CA GLY A 56 -5.87 -0.26 22.54
C GLY A 56 -4.60 0.48 22.99
N LYS A 57 -3.44 0.19 22.38
CA LYS A 57 -2.16 0.90 22.60
C LYS A 57 -1.68 1.67 21.35
N GLY A 58 -2.56 1.89 20.37
CA GLY A 58 -2.22 2.46 19.06
C GLY A 58 -2.46 1.47 17.92
N ALA A 59 -2.36 1.96 16.69
CA ALA A 59 -2.51 1.13 15.51
C ALA A 59 -1.32 0.18 15.34
N ARG A 60 -1.59 -1.03 14.83
CA ARG A 60 -0.57 -2.00 14.43
C ARG A 60 -0.59 -2.13 12.92
N TYR A 61 0.57 -1.95 12.29
CA TYR A 61 0.71 -2.05 10.84
C TYR A 61 0.94 -3.49 10.39
N PHE A 62 0.56 -3.81 9.15
CA PHE A 62 0.89 -5.10 8.54
C PHE A 62 2.35 -5.08 8.12
N THR A 63 3.21 -5.60 8.98
CA THR A 63 4.67 -5.69 8.77
C THR A 63 5.20 -7.07 9.04
N THR A 64 6.37 -7.40 8.50
CA THR A 64 7.18 -8.55 8.93
C THR A 64 7.59 -8.44 10.39
N ALA A 65 8.01 -9.57 10.98
CA ALA A 65 8.45 -9.63 12.38
C ALA A 65 9.63 -8.67 12.66
N ASP A 66 10.58 -8.58 11.72
CA ASP A 66 11.72 -7.64 11.80
C ASP A 66 11.33 -6.18 11.52
N GLY A 67 10.09 -5.93 11.06
CA GLY A 67 9.56 -4.60 10.78
C GLY A 67 10.08 -3.93 9.51
N ARG A 68 10.97 -4.60 8.74
CA ARG A 68 11.61 -4.00 7.57
C ARG A 68 10.80 -4.10 6.29
N THR A 69 9.70 -4.85 6.31
CA THR A 69 8.76 -4.95 5.21
C THR A 69 7.36 -4.66 5.71
N GLY A 70 6.65 -3.79 5.01
CA GLY A 70 5.28 -3.39 5.26
C GLY A 70 4.38 -3.65 4.07
N PHE A 71 3.08 -3.82 4.32
CA PHE A 71 2.10 -4.15 3.29
C PHE A 71 0.87 -3.24 3.39
N LEU A 72 0.44 -2.74 2.25
CA LEU A 72 -0.87 -2.13 2.05
C LEU A 72 -1.58 -2.90 0.95
N ARG A 73 -2.79 -3.39 1.24
CA ARG A 73 -3.69 -3.98 0.24
C ARG A 73 -4.86 -3.05 0.00
N THR A 74 -5.29 -2.97 -1.25
CA THR A 74 -6.55 -2.33 -1.65
C THR A 74 -7.11 -3.01 -2.89
N ALA A 75 -8.38 -2.80 -3.19
CA ALA A 75 -9.00 -3.25 -4.44
C ALA A 75 -9.48 -2.04 -5.27
N PRO A 76 -9.48 -2.13 -6.61
CA PRO A 76 -10.16 -1.17 -7.45
C PRO A 76 -11.66 -1.14 -7.14
N VAL A 77 -12.25 0.05 -7.22
CA VAL A 77 -13.69 0.20 -7.43
C VAL A 77 -13.94 -0.09 -8.91
N VAL A 78 -14.58 -1.23 -9.19
CA VAL A 78 -15.06 -1.60 -10.52
C VAL A 78 -16.58 -1.50 -10.51
N SER A 79 -17.11 -0.58 -11.28
CA SER A 79 -18.53 -0.58 -11.65
C SER A 79 -18.76 -1.71 -12.66
N ASP A 80 -19.95 -2.31 -12.68
CA ASP A 80 -20.31 -3.38 -13.64
C ASP A 80 -20.10 -2.93 -15.11
N ASP A 81 -20.18 -1.62 -15.39
CA ASP A 81 -19.94 -1.03 -16.71
C ASP A 81 -18.47 -0.69 -17.02
N ALA A 82 -17.60 -0.65 -16.02
CA ALA A 82 -16.23 -0.12 -16.14
C ALA A 82 -15.19 -1.18 -16.57
N GLY A 83 -15.51 -2.47 -16.41
CA GLY A 83 -14.65 -3.58 -16.86
C GLY A 83 -13.15 -3.38 -16.55
N PHE A 84 -12.29 -3.62 -17.55
CA PHE A 84 -10.83 -3.50 -17.46
C PHE A 84 -10.32 -2.06 -17.24
N GLU A 85 -11.13 -1.02 -17.50
CA GLU A 85 -10.69 0.38 -17.37
C GLU A 85 -10.54 0.80 -15.89
N GLY A 86 -11.38 0.27 -15.01
CA GLY A 86 -11.30 0.52 -13.56
C GLY A 86 -9.98 0.04 -12.96
N ALA A 87 -9.50 -1.13 -13.38
CA ALA A 87 -8.21 -1.66 -12.93
C ALA A 87 -7.03 -0.80 -13.41
N ALA A 88 -7.05 -0.37 -14.68
CA ALA A 88 -6.01 0.50 -15.23
C ALA A 88 -5.97 1.87 -14.53
N LEU A 89 -7.14 2.44 -14.22
CA LEU A 89 -7.26 3.69 -13.45
C LEU A 89 -6.66 3.52 -12.05
N ALA A 90 -7.01 2.44 -11.35
CA ALA A 90 -6.52 2.15 -10.01
C ALA A 90 -4.99 1.99 -9.98
N ILE A 91 -4.40 1.25 -10.92
CA ILE A 91 -2.93 1.12 -11.04
C ILE A 91 -2.28 2.49 -11.26
N ARG A 92 -2.85 3.31 -12.17
CA ARG A 92 -2.30 4.64 -12.48
C ARG A 92 -2.37 5.55 -11.26
N ARG A 93 -3.49 5.57 -10.54
CA ARG A 93 -3.63 6.38 -9.32
C ARG A 93 -2.70 5.89 -8.21
N MET A 94 -2.56 4.58 -8.03
CA MET A 94 -1.66 4.02 -7.01
C MET A 94 -0.20 4.41 -7.28
N ARG A 95 0.25 4.36 -8.54
CA ARG A 95 1.59 4.82 -8.93
C ARG A 95 1.80 6.31 -8.65
N ALA A 96 0.78 7.14 -8.86
CA ALA A 96 0.83 8.57 -8.54
C ALA A 96 0.98 8.79 -7.02
N VAL A 97 0.17 8.09 -6.21
CA VAL A 97 0.26 8.14 -4.74
C VAL A 97 1.64 7.70 -4.24
N ILE A 98 2.21 6.63 -4.81
CA ILE A 98 3.57 6.19 -4.48
C ILE A 98 4.58 7.30 -4.80
N SER A 99 4.51 7.89 -5.99
CA SER A 99 5.41 8.95 -6.42
C SER A 99 5.33 10.20 -5.53
N GLU A 100 4.11 10.57 -5.11
CA GLU A 100 3.85 11.67 -4.17
C GLU A 100 4.51 11.39 -2.80
N VAL A 101 4.35 10.17 -2.26
CA VAL A 101 4.95 9.78 -0.97
C VAL A 101 6.48 9.72 -1.06
N GLU A 102 7.05 9.22 -2.16
CA GLU A 102 8.50 9.20 -2.39
C GLU A 102 9.08 10.61 -2.54
N ALA A 103 8.35 11.54 -3.14
CA ALA A 103 8.75 12.94 -3.23
C ALA A 103 8.80 13.60 -1.85
N GLU A 104 7.84 13.32 -0.98
CA GLU A 104 7.81 13.82 0.41
C GLU A 104 8.82 13.15 1.34
N GLY A 105 9.17 11.89 1.08
CA GLY A 105 10.24 11.19 1.80
C GLY A 105 11.60 11.84 1.58
N ARG A 106 11.86 12.34 0.36
CA ARG A 106 13.14 12.98 -0.01
C ARG A 106 13.34 14.37 0.60
N THR A 107 12.31 14.99 1.16
CA THR A 107 12.37 16.32 1.77
C THR A 107 12.43 16.30 3.31
N GLY A 108 12.45 15.12 3.96
CA GLY A 108 12.47 14.99 5.43
C GLY A 108 12.99 13.65 5.97
N GLU A 109 12.95 13.48 7.29
CA GLU A 109 13.60 12.47 8.17
C GLU A 109 13.35 10.96 7.89
N VAL A 110 12.68 10.59 6.79
CA VAL A 110 12.40 9.18 6.48
C VAL A 110 13.61 8.60 5.77
N GLY A 111 14.26 7.59 6.37
CA GLY A 111 15.39 6.89 5.74
C GLY A 111 15.02 6.28 4.39
N ASP A 112 16.01 5.88 3.59
CA ASP A 112 15.76 5.25 2.28
C ASP A 112 14.78 4.09 2.40
N VAL A 113 13.65 4.23 1.70
CA VAL A 113 12.59 3.24 1.59
C VAL A 113 12.36 2.95 0.11
N GLU A 114 12.19 1.68 -0.23
CA GLU A 114 11.80 1.22 -1.56
C GLU A 114 10.32 0.82 -1.53
N ILE A 115 9.54 1.31 -2.49
CA ILE A 115 8.10 1.01 -2.58
C ILE A 115 7.82 0.23 -3.88
N GLY A 116 7.34 -1.00 -3.72
CA GLY A 116 6.91 -1.86 -4.82
C GLY A 116 5.39 -1.90 -4.95
N LEU A 117 4.89 -2.13 -6.16
CA LEU A 117 3.48 -2.36 -6.45
C LEU A 117 3.34 -3.70 -7.21
N THR A 118 2.46 -4.57 -6.74
CA THR A 118 2.09 -5.83 -7.40
C THR A 118 0.58 -5.91 -7.59
N GLY A 119 0.14 -6.37 -8.77
CA GLY A 119 -1.27 -6.44 -9.18
C GLY A 119 -1.44 -6.13 -10.66
#